data_AF-A0A9C7UJT5-F1
#
_entry.id   AF-A0A9C7UJT5-F1
#
_cell.length_a   1.000
_cell.length_b   1.000
_cell.length_c   1.000
_cell.angle_alpha   90.00
_cell.angle_beta   90.00
_cell.angle_gamma   90.00
#
_symmetry.space_group_name_H-M   'P 1'
#
loop_
_entity.id
_entity.type
_entity.pdbx_description
1 polymer ?
#
loop_
_entity_poly.entity_id
_entity_poly.type
_entity_poly.pdbx_seq_one_letter_code
_entity_poly.pdbx_strand_id
1 'polypeptide(L)'
;MACIFLYQFRVFEVPNTAWGWVLTFVVIDFVFYWYHRAQHRVRFMWCAHVVHHSSEHMNLGTALRQSPTGPFTRALFYWPLPLLGFHPLMVASAGAVATIYAFFTHTEVVKNFGRCWSGA
;
A
#
# COMPACT_ATOMS: atom_id res chain seq x y z
N MET A 1 15.41 4.61 -2.64
CA MET A 1 16.75 4.78 -2.03
C MET A 1 16.74 4.37 -0.56
N ALA A 2 15.85 4.92 0.29
CA ALA A 2 15.74 4.53 1.70
C ALA A 2 15.55 3.01 1.92
N CYS A 3 14.66 2.34 1.17
CA CYS A 3 14.46 0.89 1.35
C CYS A 3 15.69 0.04 1.03
N ILE A 4 16.53 0.45 0.08
CA ILE A 4 17.77 -0.25 -0.28
C ILE A 4 18.80 -0.11 0.84
N PHE A 5 18.90 1.09 1.41
CA PHE A 5 19.76 1.36 2.57
C PHE A 5 19.31 0.54 3.79
N LEU A 6 18.02 0.55 4.12
CA LEU A 6 17.47 -0.23 5.23
C LEU A 6 17.68 -1.74 5.05
N TYR A 7 17.59 -2.25 3.82
CA TYR A 7 17.79 -3.68 3.53
C TYR A 7 19.20 -4.18 3.86
N GLN A 8 20.20 -3.29 3.95
CA GLN A 8 21.54 -3.66 4.42
C GLN A 8 21.55 -4.11 5.89
N PHE A 9 20.56 -3.65 6.67
CA PHE A 9 20.41 -3.97 8.10
C PHE A 9 19.34 -5.04 8.35
N ARG A 10 19.02 -5.85 7.34
CA ARG A 10 17.99 -6.88 7.45
C ARG A 10 18.35 -7.94 8.50
N VAL A 11 17.36 -8.36 9.27
CA VAL A 11 17.50 -9.41 10.29
C VAL A 11 17.28 -10.81 9.71
N PHE A 12 16.44 -10.92 8.67
CA PHE A 12 16.17 -12.15 7.94
C PHE A 12 16.45 -11.95 6.45
N GLU A 13 16.41 -13.04 5.68
CA GLU A 13 16.49 -13.01 4.23
C GLU A 13 15.31 -13.78 3.63
N VAL A 14 14.43 -13.07 2.94
CA VAL A 14 13.33 -13.69 2.19
C VAL A 14 13.90 -14.16 0.84
N PRO A 15 13.87 -15.47 0.54
CA PRO A 15 14.47 -15.99 -0.68
C PRO A 15 13.68 -15.53 -1.92
N ASN A 16 14.40 -15.22 -3.00
CA ASN A 16 13.80 -14.90 -4.30
C ASN A 16 13.29 -16.17 -5.02
N THR A 17 12.26 -16.78 -4.46
CA THR A 17 11.58 -17.99 -4.95
C THR A 17 10.08 -17.73 -5.07
N ALA A 18 9.35 -18.61 -5.76
CA ALA A 18 7.89 -18.47 -5.89
C ALA A 18 7.19 -18.28 -4.54
N TRP A 19 7.57 -19.05 -3.52
CA TRP A 19 7.03 -18.89 -2.16
C TRP A 19 7.41 -17.57 -1.50
N GLY A 20 8.63 -17.08 -1.71
CA GLY A 20 9.05 -15.76 -1.22
C GLY A 20 8.24 -14.62 -1.85
N TRP A 21 7.88 -14.73 -3.13
CA TRP A 21 6.99 -13.80 -3.81
C TRP A 21 5.56 -13.85 -3.27
N VAL A 22 5.00 -15.05 -3.06
CA VAL A 22 3.68 -15.22 -2.46
C VAL A 22 3.64 -14.64 -1.05
N LEU A 23 4.64 -14.95 -0.21
CA LEU A 23 4.76 -14.38 1.13
C LEU A 23 4.84 -12.85 1.07
N THR A 24 5.65 -12.30 0.18
CA THR A 24 5.77 -10.84 0.00
C THR A 24 4.43 -10.23 -0.37
N PHE A 25 3.69 -10.82 -1.30
CA PHE A 25 2.38 -10.31 -1.70
C PHE A 25 1.38 -10.28 -0.53
N VAL A 26 1.31 -11.35 0.27
CA VAL A 26 0.44 -11.43 1.46
C VAL A 26 0.82 -10.37 2.50
N VAL A 27 2.12 -10.19 2.75
CA VAL A 27 2.62 -9.17 3.70
C VAL A 27 2.33 -7.76 3.19
N ILE A 28 2.46 -7.52 1.89
CA ILE A 28 2.11 -6.23 1.27
C ILE A 28 0.63 -5.92 1.46
N ASP A 29 -0.26 -6.89 1.22
CA ASP A 29 -1.70 -6.73 1.41
C ASP A 29 -2.03 -6.41 2.88
N PHE A 30 -1.42 -7.15 3.82
CA PHE A 30 -1.59 -6.91 5.25
C PHE A 30 -1.12 -5.51 5.69
N VAL A 31 0.09 -5.10 5.28
CA VAL A 31 0.63 -3.77 5.60
C VAL A 31 -0.21 -2.68 4.96
N PHE A 32 -0.65 -2.88 3.72
CA PHE A 32 -1.53 -1.96 3.02
C PHE A 32 -2.86 -1.80 3.76
N TYR A 33 -3.48 -2.89 4.21
CA TYR A 33 -4.73 -2.84 4.98
C TYR A 33 -4.60 -1.92 6.21
N TRP A 34 -3.55 -2.10 7.01
CA TRP A 34 -3.33 -1.28 8.21
C TRP A 34 -3.00 0.17 7.87
N TYR A 35 -2.17 0.39 6.85
CA TYR A 35 -1.86 1.73 6.35
C TYR A 35 -3.13 2.46 5.89
N HIS A 36 -3.93 1.82 5.03
CA HIS A 36 -5.18 2.35 4.51
C HIS A 36 -6.17 2.62 5.64
N ARG A 37 -6.33 1.68 6.57
CA ARG A 37 -7.18 1.87 7.76
C ARG A 37 -6.72 3.06 8.60
N ALA A 38 -5.42 3.22 8.81
CA ALA A 38 -4.88 4.37 9.55
C ALA A 38 -5.15 5.69 8.82
N GLN A 39 -5.08 5.72 7.48
CA GLN A 39 -5.46 6.88 6.67
C GLN A 39 -6.92 7.32 6.88
N HIS A 40 -7.83 6.37 7.13
CA HIS A 40 -9.24 6.66 7.43
C HIS A 40 -9.52 6.92 8.93
N ARG A 41 -8.54 6.76 9.82
CA ARG A 41 -8.73 6.90 11.27
C ARG A 41 -7.94 8.05 11.90
N VAL A 42 -6.84 8.46 11.29
CA VAL A 42 -5.93 9.50 11.81
C VAL A 42 -6.03 10.74 10.93
N ARG A 43 -6.44 11.88 11.51
CA ARG A 43 -6.68 13.14 10.78
C ARG A 43 -5.52 13.57 9.88
N PHE A 44 -4.29 13.46 10.36
CA PHE A 44 -3.10 13.80 9.57
C PHE A 44 -2.95 12.90 8.34
N MET A 45 -3.19 11.60 8.50
CA MET A 45 -3.11 10.63 7.40
C MET A 45 -4.32 10.74 6.46
N TRP A 46 -5.48 11.15 6.97
CA TRP A 46 -6.64 11.51 6.15
C TRP A 46 -6.34 12.69 5.23
N CYS A 47 -5.68 13.75 5.71
CA CYS A 47 -5.26 14.86 4.86
C CYS A 47 -4.34 14.40 3.70
N ALA A 48 -3.49 13.39 3.95
CA ALA A 48 -2.66 12.79 2.90
C ALA A 48 -3.44 11.85 1.95
N HIS A 49 -4.66 11.48 2.31
CA HIS A 49 -5.47 10.45 1.64
C HIS A 49 -6.73 11.02 0.95
N VAL A 50 -7.27 12.14 1.40
CA VAL A 50 -8.51 12.70 0.83
C VAL A 50 -8.35 13.10 -0.64
N VAL A 51 -7.14 13.40 -1.10
CA VAL A 51 -6.86 13.83 -2.49
C VAL A 51 -7.35 12.83 -3.53
N HIS A 52 -7.19 11.52 -3.27
CA HIS A 52 -7.67 10.48 -4.18
C HIS A 52 -9.16 10.15 -4.00
N HIS A 53 -9.76 10.49 -2.86
CA HIS A 53 -11.21 10.41 -2.63
C HIS A 53 -11.98 11.69 -2.99
N SER A 54 -11.29 12.72 -3.48
CA SER A 54 -11.89 14.02 -3.81
C SER A 54 -12.74 14.04 -5.07
N SER A 55 -12.70 12.98 -5.89
CA SER A 55 -13.46 12.90 -7.13
C SER A 55 -14.74 12.08 -6.93
N GLU A 56 -15.86 12.61 -7.42
CA GLU A 56 -17.13 11.87 -7.47
C GLU A 56 -17.07 10.68 -8.43
N HIS A 57 -16.15 10.70 -9.41
CA HIS A 57 -15.94 9.63 -10.38
C HIS A 57 -14.51 9.08 -10.29
N MET A 58 -14.39 7.86 -9.76
CA MET A 58 -13.11 7.16 -9.68
C MET A 58 -12.75 6.55 -11.04
N ASN A 59 -11.67 7.06 -11.64
CA ASN A 59 -11.00 6.49 -12.80
C ASN A 59 -9.53 6.19 -12.45
N LEU A 60 -8.80 5.50 -13.32
CA LEU A 60 -7.42 5.07 -13.00
C LEU A 60 -6.49 6.25 -12.69
N GLY A 61 -6.68 7.38 -13.39
CA GLY A 61 -5.90 8.59 -13.17
C GLY A 61 -6.20 9.26 -11.83
N THR A 62 -7.47 9.34 -11.43
CA THR A 62 -7.85 9.89 -10.12
C THR A 62 -7.44 8.97 -8.96
N ALA A 63 -7.51 7.65 -9.15
CA ALA A 63 -7.04 6.67 -8.16
C ALA A 63 -5.52 6.76 -7.91
N LEU A 64 -4.72 7.01 -8.95
CA LEU A 64 -3.26 7.17 -8.84
C LEU A 64 -2.83 8.57 -8.36
N ARG A 65 -3.76 9.51 -8.19
CA ARG A 65 -3.45 10.86 -7.71
C ARG A 65 -3.13 10.86 -6.21
N GLN A 66 -1.85 10.76 -5.90
CA GLN A 66 -1.35 10.76 -4.52
C GLN A 66 -1.01 12.17 -4.04
N SER A 67 -1.15 12.41 -2.73
CA SER A 67 -0.70 13.67 -2.11
C SER A 67 0.84 13.71 -1.99
N PRO A 68 1.46 14.91 -1.92
CA PRO A 68 2.90 15.04 -1.65
C PRO A 68 3.32 14.47 -0.28
N THR A 69 2.39 14.39 0.68
CA THR A 69 2.62 13.83 2.03
C THR A 69 2.41 12.32 2.11
N GLY A 70 1.80 11.72 1.09
CA GLY A 70 1.57 10.27 0.97
C GLY A 70 2.85 9.43 1.13
N PRO A 71 3.97 9.74 0.44
CA PRO A 71 5.21 8.98 0.59
C PRO A 71 5.76 8.91 2.02
N PHE A 72 5.63 9.99 2.81
CA PHE A 72 6.11 10.04 4.19
C PHE A 72 5.25 9.18 5.12
N THR A 73 3.93 9.26 4.98
CA THR A 73 3.03 8.43 5.79
C THR A 73 3.14 6.95 5.41
N ARG A 74 3.36 6.64 4.13
CA ARG A 74 3.61 5.28 3.64
C ARG A 74 4.93 4.71 4.16
N ALA A 75 5.99 5.52 4.20
CA ALA A 75 7.31 5.10 4.67
C ALA A 75 7.25 4.45 6.07
N LEU A 76 6.47 5.02 7.00
CA LEU A 76 6.30 4.51 8.36
C LEU A 76 5.81 3.05 8.43
N PHE A 77 5.01 2.63 7.45
CA PHE A 77 4.43 1.28 7.41
C PHE A 77 5.30 0.30 6.61
N TYR A 78 6.01 0.79 5.58
CA TYR A 78 6.73 -0.06 4.64
C TYR A 78 8.24 -0.17 4.92
N TRP A 79 8.84 0.73 5.70
CA TRP A 79 10.26 0.63 6.11
C TRP A 79 10.62 -0.58 6.98
N PRO A 80 9.71 -1.13 7.82
CA PRO A 80 9.99 -2.39 8.51
C PRO A 80 10.23 -3.57 7.54
N LEU A 81 9.65 -3.56 6.34
CA LEU A 81 9.76 -4.68 5.39
C LEU A 81 11.21 -4.97 4.94
N PRO A 82 12.00 -4.00 4.45
CA PRO A 82 13.39 -4.25 4.12
C PRO A 82 14.23 -4.64 5.35
N LEU A 83 13.92 -4.14 6.55
CA LEU A 83 14.58 -4.57 7.79
C LEU A 83 14.23 -6.02 8.19
N LEU A 84 13.06 -6.50 7.79
CA LEU A 84 12.62 -7.88 7.98
C LEU A 84 13.08 -8.82 6.84
N GLY A 85 13.86 -8.32 5.87
CA GLY A 85 14.42 -9.17 4.82
C GLY A 85 13.63 -9.25 3.53
N PHE A 86 12.57 -8.44 3.36
CA PHE A 86 11.86 -8.35 2.09
C PHE A 86 12.64 -7.48 1.11
N HIS A 87 13.08 -8.08 0.00
CA HIS A 87 13.89 -7.39 -0.99
C HIS A 87 13.11 -6.17 -1.56
N PRO A 88 13.71 -4.96 -1.65
CA PRO A 88 13.01 -3.75 -2.09
C PRO A 88 12.34 -3.87 -3.45
N LEU A 89 12.94 -4.62 -4.37
CA LEU A 89 12.35 -4.88 -5.70
C LEU A 89 11.11 -5.78 -5.60
N MET A 90 11.10 -6.79 -4.72
CA MET A 90 9.94 -7.66 -4.53
C MET A 90 8.79 -6.88 -3.93
N VAL A 91 9.07 -6.05 -2.91
CA VAL A 91 8.12 -5.13 -2.28
C VAL A 91 7.52 -4.16 -3.31
N ALA A 92 8.36 -3.54 -4.15
CA ALA A 92 7.91 -2.58 -5.16
C ALA A 92 7.04 -3.26 -6.23
N SER A 93 7.46 -4.41 -6.74
CA SER A 93 6.72 -5.16 -7.77
C SER A 93 5.40 -5.69 -7.23
N ALA A 94 5.40 -6.33 -6.06
CA ALA A 94 4.17 -6.82 -5.42
C ALA A 94 3.21 -5.67 -5.08
N GLY A 95 3.74 -4.54 -4.58
CA GLY A 95 2.97 -3.33 -4.32
C GLY A 95 2.34 -2.73 -5.58
N ALA A 96 3.04 -2.73 -6.71
CA ALA A 96 2.50 -2.27 -7.99
C ALA A 96 1.34 -3.16 -8.45
N VAL A 97 1.49 -4.48 -8.38
CA VAL A 97 0.43 -5.44 -8.71
C VAL A 97 -0.77 -5.26 -7.78
N ALA A 98 -0.54 -5.15 -6.47
CA ALA A 98 -1.59 -4.92 -5.48
C ALA A 98 -2.33 -3.60 -5.73
N THR A 99 -1.63 -2.54 -6.14
CA THR A 99 -2.23 -1.24 -6.46
C THR A 99 -3.17 -1.34 -7.67
N ILE A 100 -2.74 -2.05 -8.72
CA ILE A 100 -3.58 -2.28 -9.91
C ILE A 100 -4.81 -3.11 -9.53
N TYR A 101 -4.63 -4.15 -8.72
CA TYR A 101 -5.74 -4.97 -8.22
C TYR A 101 -6.73 -4.14 -7.38
N ALA A 102 -6.23 -3.31 -6.46
CA ALA A 102 -7.04 -2.44 -5.61
C ALA A 102 -7.81 -1.39 -6.41
N PHE A 103 -7.32 -0.93 -7.56
CA PHE A 103 -8.10 -0.06 -8.43
C PHE A 103 -9.42 -0.73 -8.87
N PHE A 104 -9.38 -2.02 -9.24
CA PHE A 104 -10.58 -2.74 -9.68
C PHE A 104 -11.59 -2.94 -8.55
N THR A 105 -11.15 -3.07 -7.30
CA THR A 105 -12.05 -3.18 -6.15
C THR A 105 -12.79 -1.86 -5.84
N HIS A 106 -12.29 -0.73 -6.36
CA HIS A 106 -12.93 0.58 -6.29
C HIS A 106 -13.80 0.92 -7.52
N THR A 107 -13.92 0.02 -8.48
CA THR A 107 -14.83 0.21 -9.62
C THR A 107 -16.26 -0.18 -9.28
N GLU A 108 -17.23 0.47 -9.91
CA GLU A 108 -18.65 0.13 -9.77
C GLU A 108 -19.02 -1.27 -10.29
N VAL A 109 -18.07 -2.00 -10.91
CA VAL A 109 -18.26 -3.37 -11.38
C VAL A 109 -18.37 -4.34 -10.20
N VAL A 110 -17.68 -4.05 -9.08
CA VAL A 110 -17.68 -4.87 -7.87
C VAL A 110 -18.53 -4.16 -6.79
N LYS A 111 -19.86 -4.19 -6.94
CA LYS A 111 -20.77 -3.39 -6.09
C LYS A 111 -20.88 -3.79 -4.62
N ASN A 112 -20.26 -4.86 -4.13
CA ASN A 112 -20.55 -5.37 -2.77
C ASN A 112 -19.37 -6.06 -2.07
N PHE A 113 -18.28 -5.34 -1.79
CA PHE A 113 -17.44 -5.67 -0.64
C PHE A 113 -17.46 -4.53 0.38
N GLY A 114 -18.34 -4.68 1.36
CA GLY A 114 -18.17 -4.05 2.67
C GLY A 114 -18.51 -2.57 2.74
N ARG A 115 -19.79 -2.29 3.00
CA ARG A 115 -20.33 -1.08 3.63
C ARG A 115 -19.82 -0.89 5.08
N CYS A 116 -18.53 -1.15 5.33
CA CYS A 116 -17.84 -0.93 6.60
C CYS A 116 -16.82 0.24 6.50
N TRP A 117 -16.76 0.88 5.32
CA TRP A 117 -15.81 1.94 4.94
C TRP A 117 -16.52 3.24 4.50
N SER A 118 -17.75 3.51 4.94
CA SER A 118 -18.38 4.83 4.74
C SER A 118 -18.23 5.67 6.01
N GLY A 119 -17.01 6.15 6.25
CA GLY A 119 -16.79 7.32 7.09
C GLY A 119 -16.61 8.50 6.16
N ALA A 120 -17.72 9.18 5.84
CA ALA A 120 -17.68 10.55 5.38
C ALA A 120 -16.96 11.43 6.43
#